data_AF-A0A924QWP3-F1
#
_entry.id   AF-A0A924QWP3-F1
#
_cell.length_a   1.000
_cell.length_b   1.000
_cell.length_c   1.000
_cell.angle_alpha   90.00
_cell.angle_beta   90.00
_cell.angle_gamma   90.00
#
_symmetry.space_group_name_H-M   'P 1'
#
loop_
_entity.id
_entity.type
_entity.pdbx_description
1 polymer ?
#
loop_
_entity_poly.entity_id
_entity_poly.type
_entity_poly.pdbx_seq_one_letter_code
_entity_poly.pdbx_strand_id
1 'polypeptide(L)'
;ITYWKTGHGNTDLADGILLCRRHHLMVHHNQWEIVRIGATYWVRAPKNVDPTQTLRELTSKSPPIADLKQVAKERDRHKKHKQTG
;
A
#
# COMPACT_ATOMS: atom_id res chain seq x y z
N ILE A 1 -5.44 9.45 0.35
CA ILE A 1 -6.23 9.13 1.56
C ILE A 1 -6.55 10.44 2.24
N THR A 2 -7.81 10.69 2.52
CA THR A 2 -8.26 11.88 3.24
C THR A 2 -7.79 11.82 4.69
N TYR A 3 -7.00 12.81 5.08
CA TYR A 3 -6.49 12.96 6.44
C TYR A 3 -7.64 13.23 7.41
N TRP A 4 -7.67 12.47 8.49
CA TRP A 4 -8.73 12.38 9.50
C TRP A 4 -9.09 13.67 10.27
N LYS A 5 -8.47 14.81 9.98
CA LYS A 5 -8.71 16.05 10.75
C LYS A 5 -9.44 17.15 9.98
N THR A 6 -9.62 17.06 8.66
CA THR A 6 -10.12 18.21 7.87
C THR A 6 -10.97 17.87 6.66
N GLY A 7 -11.48 16.65 6.52
CA GLY A 7 -12.31 16.33 5.37
C GLY A 7 -13.33 15.26 5.70
N HIS A 8 -14.55 15.48 5.20
CA HIS A 8 -15.68 14.56 5.15
C HIS A 8 -15.36 13.30 4.31
N GLY A 9 -14.23 12.65 4.56
CA GLY A 9 -13.84 11.39 3.96
C GLY A 9 -14.53 10.26 4.68
N ASN A 10 -15.29 9.46 3.94
CA ASN A 10 -15.98 8.31 4.49
C ASN A 10 -14.96 7.39 5.17
N THR A 11 -15.17 7.07 6.45
CA THR A 11 -14.37 6.08 7.16
C THR A 11 -14.82 4.70 6.70
N ASP A 12 -14.41 4.32 5.49
CA ASP A 12 -14.64 2.98 4.99
C ASP A 12 -13.58 2.03 5.59
N LEU A 13 -14.02 0.91 6.16
CA LEU A 13 -13.12 -0.16 6.60
C LEU A 13 -12.27 -0.68 5.44
N ALA A 14 -12.75 -0.56 4.21
CA ALA A 14 -12.00 -0.88 3.00
C ALA A 14 -10.76 0.00 2.80
N ASP A 15 -10.69 1.17 3.44
CA ASP A 15 -9.54 2.09 3.41
C ASP A 15 -8.70 2.02 4.70
N GLY A 16 -9.06 1.14 5.63
CA GLY A 16 -8.31 0.86 6.85
C GLY A 16 -7.03 0.07 6.55
N ILE A 17 -5.88 0.67 6.83
CA ILE A 17 -4.57 0.02 6.75
C ILE A 17 -3.87 -0.03 8.11
N LEU A 18 -3.36 -1.21 8.47
CA LEU A 18 -2.51 -1.38 9.64
C LEU A 18 -1.07 -1.03 9.27
N LEU A 19 -0.47 -0.08 10.00
CA LEU A 19 0.94 0.26 9.88
C LEU A 19 1.68 -0.16 11.16
N CYS A 20 3.01 -0.10 11.14
CA CYS A 20 3.81 -0.19 12.36
C CYS A 20 4.00 1.21 12.95
N ARG A 21 4.35 1.29 14.25
CA ARG A 21 4.55 2.56 14.98
C ARG A 21 5.34 3.61 14.19
N ARG A 22 6.45 3.21 13.55
CA ARG A 22 7.29 4.13 12.76
C ARG A 22 6.53 4.73 11.57
N HIS A 23 5.82 3.90 10.82
CA HIS A 23 5.03 4.36 9.66
C HIS A 23 3.76 5.11 10.08
N HIS A 24 3.16 4.76 11.22
CA HIS A 24 2.05 5.53 11.81
C HIS A 24 2.46 6.96 12.10
N LEU A 25 3.58 7.16 12.79
CA LEU A 25 4.08 8.51 13.12
C LEU A 25 4.47 9.31 11.88
N MET A 26 5.05 8.64 10.89
CA MET A 26 5.41 9.28 9.62
C MET A 26 4.19 9.86 8.90
N VAL A 27 3.08 9.13 8.86
CA VAL A 27 1.81 9.61 8.25
C VAL A 27 1.19 10.72 9.09
N HIS A 28 1.18 10.58 10.42
CA HIS A 28 0.55 11.58 11.29
C HIS A 28 1.30 12.91 11.39
N HIS A 29 2.63 12.89 11.44
CA HIS A 29 3.41 14.09 11.76
C HIS A 29 4.15 14.68 10.58
N ASN A 30 4.50 13.88 9.58
CA ASN A 30 5.41 14.30 8.51
C ASN A 30 4.70 14.49 7.17
N GLN A 31 3.37 14.61 7.16
CA GLN A 31 2.57 14.86 5.95
C GLN A 31 2.74 13.80 4.84
N TRP A 32 3.07 12.56 5.22
CA TRP A 32 3.12 11.43 4.29
C TRP A 32 1.71 10.89 4.05
N GLU A 33 1.33 10.77 2.78
CA GLU A 33 -0.01 10.35 2.41
C GLU A 33 -0.02 8.90 1.94
N ILE A 34 -1.05 8.15 2.30
CA ILE A 34 -1.31 6.82 1.72
C ILE A 34 -2.32 6.98 0.58
N VAL A 35 -2.17 6.25 -0.52
CA VAL A 35 -3.11 6.26 -1.64
C VAL A 35 -3.49 4.83 -1.97
N ARG A 36 -4.79 4.56 -2.10
CA ARG A 36 -5.29 3.25 -2.53
C ARG A 36 -5.66 3.32 -4.00
N ILE A 37 -5.11 2.41 -4.80
CA ILE A 37 -5.43 2.23 -6.22
C ILE A 37 -5.81 0.76 -6.41
N GLY A 38 -7.12 0.49 -6.55
CA GLY A 38 -7.66 -0.87 -6.55
C GLY A 38 -7.41 -1.60 -5.23
N ALA A 39 -6.72 -2.74 -5.29
CA ALA A 39 -6.33 -3.53 -4.12
C ALA A 39 -4.93 -3.17 -3.58
N THR A 40 -4.25 -2.20 -4.21
CA THR A 40 -2.87 -1.85 -3.87
C THR A 40 -2.81 -0.53 -3.12
N TYR A 41 -2.02 -0.51 -2.06
CA TYR A 41 -1.72 0.68 -1.29
C TYR A 41 -0.36 1.24 -1.66
N TRP A 42 -0.29 2.56 -1.72
CA TRP A 42 0.89 3.34 -2.08
C TRP A 42 1.13 4.39 -1.01
N VAL A 43 2.37 4.84 -0.89
CA VAL A 43 2.75 5.98 -0.05
C VAL A 43 3.35 7.08 -0.91
N ARG A 44 2.96 8.31 -0.62
CA ARG A 44 3.44 9.54 -1.25
C ARG A 44 4.13 10.40 -0.19
N ALA A 45 5.36 10.78 -0.48
CA ALA A 45 6.10 11.69 0.37
C ALA A 45 5.64 13.15 0.15
N PRO A 46 5.85 14.04 1.14
CA PRO A 46 5.65 15.48 0.95
C PRO A 46 6.70 16.05 -0.02
N LYS A 47 6.38 17.19 -0.66
CA LYS A 47 7.21 17.82 -1.71
C LYS A 47 8.62 18.19 -1.27
N ASN A 48 8.83 18.45 0.02
CA ASN A 48 10.16 18.75 0.57
C ASN A 48 11.05 17.50 0.70
N VAL A 49 10.46 16.30 0.71
CA VAL A 49 11.20 15.02 0.73
C VAL A 49 11.34 14.46 -0.69
N ASP A 50 10.28 14.54 -1.48
CA ASP A 50 10.28 14.15 -2.89
C ASP A 50 9.50 15.19 -3.71
N PRO A 51 10.20 16.08 -4.44
CA PRO A 51 9.55 17.10 -5.26
C PRO A 51 8.61 16.53 -6.33
N THR A 52 8.90 15.32 -6.80
CA THR A 52 8.07 14.62 -7.81
C THR A 52 6.88 13.91 -7.19
N GLN A 53 6.85 13.78 -5.86
CA GLN A 53 5.83 13.06 -5.10
C GLN A 53 5.51 11.68 -5.68
N THR A 54 6.57 10.93 -6.01
CA THR A 54 6.48 9.60 -6.62
C THR A 54 5.76 8.64 -5.68
N LEU A 55 4.81 7.87 -6.23
CA LEU A 55 4.09 6.84 -5.48
C LEU A 55 4.98 5.60 -5.30
N ARG A 56 5.09 5.14 -4.05
CA ARG A 56 5.86 3.93 -3.69
C ARG A 56 4.92 2.88 -3.10
N GLU A 57 4.94 1.66 -3.64
CA GLU A 57 4.02 0.61 -3.20
C GLU A 57 4.28 0.22 -1.74
N LEU A 58 3.21 0.12 -0.95
CA LEU A 58 3.25 -0.42 0.41
C LEU A 58 3.17 -1.94 0.35
N THR A 59 4.31 -2.58 0.62
CA THR A 59 4.37 -4.03 0.79
C THR A 59 4.14 -4.41 2.24
N SER A 60 3.20 -5.32 2.47
CA SER A 60 3.02 -5.92 3.80
C SER A 60 4.31 -6.62 4.24
N LYS A 61 4.67 -6.44 5.51
CA LYS A 61 5.80 -7.12 6.16
C LYS A 61 5.36 -8.34 6.98
N SER A 62 4.08 -8.69 6.93
CA SER A 62 3.55 -9.88 7.60
C SER A 62 4.05 -11.15 6.88
N PRO A 63 4.71 -12.11 7.57
CA PRO A 63 5.19 -13.34 6.94
C PRO A 63 4.08 -14.13 6.24
N PRO A 64 2.89 -14.35 6.85
CA PRO A 64 1.77 -15.00 6.16
C PRO A 64 1.37 -14.33 4.84
N ILE A 65 1.45 -12.99 4.76
CA ILE A 65 1.12 -12.26 3.53
C ILE A 65 2.23 -12.43 2.48
N ALA A 66 3.49 -12.52 2.90
CA ALA A 66 4.60 -12.79 1.99
C ALA A 66 4.47 -14.19 1.36
N ASP A 67 4.14 -15.20 2.17
CA ASP A 67 3.96 -16.58 1.72
C ASP A 67 2.79 -16.70 0.73
N LEU A 68 1.64 -16.08 1.05
CA LEU A 68 0.50 -16.03 0.13
C LEU A 68 0.84 -15.36 -1.20
N LYS A 69 1.65 -14.29 -1.18
CA LYS A 69 2.13 -13.64 -2.41
C LYS A 69 3.07 -14.54 -3.21
N GLN A 70 3.87 -15.37 -2.56
CA GLN A 70 4.74 -16.33 -3.26
C GLN A 70 3.93 -17.44 -3.92
N VAL A 71 2.98 -18.06 -3.20
CA VAL A 71 2.09 -19.09 -3.75
C VAL A 71 1.28 -18.56 -4.94
N ALA A 72 0.76 -17.33 -4.86
CA ALA A 72 0.05 -16.71 -5.98
C ALA A 72 0.93 -16.58 -7.23
N LYS A 73 2.17 -16.08 -7.07
CA LYS A 73 3.14 -15.97 -8.17
C LYS A 73 3.48 -17.32 -8.81
N GLU A 74 3.63 -18.36 -8.00
CA GLU A 74 3.91 -19.72 -8.48
C GLU A 74 2.74 -20.27 -9.31
N ARG A 75 1.50 -20.04 -8.87
CA ARG A 75 0.29 -20.44 -9.61
C ARG A 75 0.18 -19.73 -10.96
N ASP A 76 0.46 -18.43 -11.00
CA ASP A 76 0.40 -17.64 -12.24
C ASP A 76 1.47 -18.10 -13.24
N ARG A 77 2.68 -18.44 -12.77
CA ARG A 77 3.74 -19.03 -13.61
C ARG A 77 3.33 -20.38 -14.21
N HIS A 78 2.75 -21.26 -13.39
CA HIS A 78 2.29 -22.58 -13.85
C HIS A 78 1.16 -22.46 -14.89
N LYS A 79 0.22 -21.54 -14.71
CA LYS A 79 -0.83 -21.27 -15.71
C LYS A 79 -0.24 -20.78 -17.03
N LYS A 80 0.75 -19.89 -16.99
CA LYS A 80 1.41 -19.36 -18.18
C LYS A 80 2.16 -20.44 -18.96
N HIS A 81 2.86 -21.35 -18.27
CA HIS A 81 3.54 -22.50 -18.89
C HIS A 81 2.59 -23.49 -19.56
N LYS A 82 1.37 -23.67 -19.03
CA LYS A 82 0.37 -24.59 -19.59
C LYS A 82 -0.38 -24.01 -20.80
N GLN A 83 -0.34 -22.70 -21.02
CA GLN A 83 -1.01 -22.02 -22.13
C GLN A 83 -0.15 -21.87 -23.39
N THR A 84 1.16 -22.12 -23.30
CA THR A 84 2.12 -21.98 -24.41
C THR A 84 2.53 -23.33 -25.04
N GLY A 85 1.79 -24.40 -24.76
CA GLY A 85 2.05 -25.76 -25.28
C GLY A 85 0.83 -26.34 -25.96
#